data_AF-A0A3D2WDQ1-F1
#
_entry.id   AF-A0A3D2WDQ1-F1
#
_cell.length_a   1.000
_cell.length_b   1.000
_cell.length_c   1.000
_cell.angle_alpha   90.00
_cell.angle_beta   90.00
_cell.angle_gamma   90.00
#
_symmetry.space_group_name_H-M   'P 1'
#
loop_
_entity.id
_entity.type
_entity.pdbx_description
1 polymer ?
#
loop_
_entity_poly.entity_id
_entity_poly.type
_entity_poly.pdbx_seq_one_letter_code
_entity_poly.pdbx_strand_id
1 'polypeptide(L)'
;MASALRGLGTGVLPSLWDVLPNIQTRTLIIAGELDAKFVEIGKEMAAMLPQAELHIVSGAGHTVHLERPQMWVKAVDEFISST
;
A
#
# COMPACT_ATOMS: atom_id res chain seq x y z
N MET A 1 2.07 -12.97 -19.40
CA MET A 1 2.67 -11.61 -19.45
C MET A 1 2.02 -10.69 -20.49
N ALA A 2 1.76 -11.11 -21.75
CA ALA A 2 1.21 -10.22 -22.79
C ALA A 2 -0.24 -9.71 -22.59
N SER A 3 -1.04 -10.31 -21.70
CA SER A 3 -2.40 -9.82 -21.38
C SER A 3 -2.38 -8.69 -20.34
N ALA A 4 -1.50 -8.80 -19.32
CA ALA A 4 -1.34 -7.79 -18.29
C ALA A 4 -0.91 -6.43 -18.86
N LEU A 5 0.00 -6.41 -19.84
CA LEU A 5 0.44 -5.16 -20.49
C LEU A 5 -0.63 -4.51 -21.37
N ARG A 6 -1.61 -5.28 -21.88
CA ARG A 6 -2.67 -4.77 -22.76
C ARG A 6 -3.81 -4.11 -21.99
N GLY A 7 -4.11 -4.57 -20.78
CA GLY A 7 -5.18 -4.01 -19.93
C GLY A 7 -4.69 -3.20 -18.72
N LEU A 8 -3.46 -3.43 -18.27
CA LEU A 8 -2.85 -2.81 -17.07
C LEU A 8 -1.52 -2.13 -17.42
N GLY A 9 -1.27 -1.86 -18.70
CA GLY A 9 -0.14 -1.03 -19.12
C GLY A 9 -0.30 0.39 -18.58
N THR A 10 0.81 1.05 -18.27
CA THR A 10 0.85 2.44 -17.76
C THR A 10 0.22 3.47 -18.70
N GLY A 11 -0.04 3.11 -19.98
CA GLY A 11 -0.76 3.94 -20.94
C GLY A 11 -2.29 3.71 -20.99
N VAL A 12 -2.83 2.75 -20.23
CA VAL A 12 -4.26 2.38 -20.26
C VAL A 12 -4.91 2.54 -18.89
N LEU A 13 -4.17 2.34 -17.79
CA LEU A 13 -4.68 2.58 -16.45
C LEU A 13 -4.82 4.09 -16.20
N PRO A 14 -6.04 4.60 -15.98
CA PRO A 14 -6.21 5.99 -15.56
C PRO A 14 -5.55 6.18 -14.19
N SER A 15 -5.08 7.40 -13.94
CA SER A 15 -4.64 7.79 -12.60
C SER A 15 -5.81 7.64 -11.63
N LEU A 16 -5.58 6.95 -10.51
CA LEU A 16 -6.56 6.80 -9.43
C LEU A 16 -6.29 7.76 -8.26
N TRP A 17 -5.29 8.63 -8.37
CA TRP A 17 -4.92 9.57 -7.31
C TRP A 17 -6.08 10.51 -6.92
N ASP A 18 -6.80 11.03 -7.92
CA ASP A 18 -7.90 11.98 -7.69
C ASP A 18 -9.12 11.35 -7.00
N VAL A 19 -9.24 10.02 -6.98
CA VAL A 19 -10.34 9.32 -6.32
C VAL A 19 -10.00 8.83 -4.91
N LEU A 20 -8.74 8.89 -4.48
CA LEU A 20 -8.33 8.51 -3.12
C LEU A 20 -9.12 9.25 -2.03
N PRO A 21 -9.40 10.57 -2.12
CA PRO A 21 -10.18 11.28 -1.11
C PRO A 21 -11.62 10.76 -0.95
N ASN A 22 -12.15 10.03 -1.95
CA ASN A 22 -13.50 9.47 -1.90
C ASN A 22 -13.57 8.11 -1.18
N ILE A 23 -12.43 7.50 -0.83
CA ILE A 23 -12.39 6.21 -0.13
C ILE A 23 -12.58 6.45 1.37
N GLN A 24 -13.81 6.23 1.85
CA GLN A 24 -14.18 6.46 3.26
C GLN A 24 -13.91 5.26 4.17
N THR A 25 -13.55 4.10 3.61
CA THR A 25 -13.22 2.90 4.38
C THR A 25 -11.85 3.02 5.02
N ARG A 26 -11.72 2.54 6.26
CA ARG A 26 -10.40 2.35 6.90
C ARG A 26 -9.47 1.60 5.95
N THR A 27 -8.25 2.13 5.79
CA THR A 27 -7.28 1.63 4.82
C THR A 27 -5.92 1.49 5.48
N LEU A 28 -5.36 0.28 5.48
CA LEU A 28 -3.98 0.04 5.89
C LEU A 28 -3.06 0.02 4.66
N ILE A 29 -2.02 0.84 4.67
CA ILE A 29 -0.94 0.84 3.69
C ILE A 29 0.30 0.25 4.36
N ILE A 30 0.90 -0.78 3.76
CA ILE A 30 2.14 -1.41 4.27
C ILE A 30 3.23 -1.26 3.21
N ALA A 31 4.37 -0.67 3.60
CA ALA A 31 5.55 -0.53 2.75
C ALA A 31 6.80 -1.03 3.49
N GLY A 32 7.76 -1.60 2.76
CA GLY A 32 9.06 -1.95 3.33
C GLY A 32 10.00 -0.76 3.34
N GLU A 33 10.71 -0.56 4.45
CA GLU A 33 11.66 0.54 4.64
C GLU A 33 12.73 0.64 3.52
N LEU A 34 13.16 -0.49 2.97
CA LEU A 34 14.20 -0.55 1.94
C LEU A 34 13.65 -0.24 0.53
N ASP A 35 12.33 -0.12 0.37
CA ASP A 35 11.68 0.27 -0.89
C ASP A 35 11.27 1.74 -0.87
N ALA A 36 12.27 2.62 -0.95
CA ALA A 36 12.10 4.07 -0.80
C ALA A 36 11.03 4.66 -1.75
N LYS A 37 10.92 4.13 -2.98
CA LYS A 37 9.91 4.57 -3.94
C LYS A 37 8.49 4.35 -3.40
N PHE A 38 8.21 3.14 -2.90
CA PHE A 38 6.88 2.80 -2.42
C PHE A 38 6.60 3.33 -1.01
N VAL A 39 7.64 3.64 -0.23
CA VAL A 39 7.50 4.44 1.00
C VAL A 39 6.97 5.83 0.69
N GLU A 40 7.55 6.55 -0.27
CA GLU A 40 7.07 7.90 -0.62
C GLU A 40 5.66 7.87 -1.23
N ILE A 41 5.38 6.93 -2.14
CA ILE A 41 4.01 6.73 -2.67
C ILE A 41 3.03 6.42 -1.52
N GLY A 42 3.42 5.57 -0.57
CA GLY A 42 2.58 5.24 0.58
C GLY A 42 2.27 6.46 1.46
N LYS A 43 3.24 7.36 1.67
CA LYS A 43 3.05 8.63 2.38
C LYS A 43 2.09 9.56 1.64
N GLU A 44 2.27 9.71 0.32
CA GLU A 44 1.38 10.51 -0.52
C GLU A 44 -0.05 9.98 -0.49
N MET A 45 -0.24 8.65 -0.61
CA MET A 45 -1.55 8.01 -0.51
C MET A 45 -2.18 8.23 0.87
N ALA A 46 -1.42 8.04 1.94
CA ALA A 46 -1.90 8.23 3.31
C ALA A 46 -2.33 9.68 3.59
N ALA A 47 -1.68 10.66 2.96
CA ALA A 47 -2.08 12.07 3.07
C ALA A 47 -3.40 12.39 2.35
N MET A 48 -3.79 11.61 1.35
CA MET A 48 -5.02 11.81 0.57
C MET A 48 -6.21 10.97 1.04
N LEU A 49 -5.94 9.84 1.69
CA LEU A 49 -6.96 8.92 2.19
C LEU A 49 -7.51 9.40 3.56
N PRO A 50 -8.83 9.63 3.70
CA PRO A 50 -9.42 10.15 4.94
C PRO A 50 -9.19 9.29 6.19
N GLN A 51 -9.06 7.98 6.02
CA GLN A 51 -8.91 7.00 7.11
C GLN A 51 -7.77 6.02 6.83
N ALA A 52 -6.59 6.55 6.49
CA ALA A 52 -5.42 5.73 6.24
C ALA A 52 -4.51 5.57 7.46
N GLU A 53 -3.97 4.35 7.59
CA GLU A 53 -2.88 4.00 8.48
C GLU A 53 -1.70 3.56 7.61
N LEU A 54 -0.53 4.21 7.74
CA LEU A 54 0.69 3.82 7.03
C LEU A 54 1.65 3.11 7.98
N HIS A 55 2.01 1.86 7.64
CA HIS A 55 2.96 1.05 8.39
C HIS A 55 4.21 0.77 7.54
N ILE A 56 5.33 1.36 7.94
CA ILE A 56 6.64 1.13 7.30
C ILE A 56 7.37 0.02 8.07
N VAL A 57 7.61 -1.11 7.42
CA VAL A 57 8.26 -2.28 8.04
C VAL A 57 9.76 -2.21 7.88
N SER A 58 10.47 -2.08 9.01
CA SER A 58 11.93 -2.01 9.03
C SER A 58 12.60 -3.26 8.46
N GLY A 59 13.66 -3.05 7.69
CA GLY A 59 14.46 -4.12 7.11
C GLY A 59 13.70 -5.04 6.14
N ALA A 60 12.67 -4.53 5.47
CA ALA A 60 11.96 -5.18 4.36
C ALA A 60 12.04 -4.30 3.10
N GLY A 61 12.13 -4.93 1.92
CA GLY A 61 11.97 -4.31 0.61
C GLY A 61 10.53 -4.39 0.11
N HIS A 62 10.35 -4.71 -1.18
CA HIS A 62 9.06 -4.61 -1.85
C HIS A 62 8.03 -5.64 -1.33
N THR A 63 8.48 -6.86 -1.05
CA THR A 63 7.60 -7.99 -0.73
C THR A 63 7.55 -8.25 0.77
N VAL A 64 7.04 -7.27 1.53
CA VAL A 64 7.02 -7.29 3.01
C VAL A 64 6.45 -8.58 3.60
N HIS A 65 5.39 -9.13 3.01
CA HIS A 65 4.75 -10.38 3.46
C HIS A 65 5.64 -11.63 3.33
N LEU A 66 6.62 -11.62 2.41
CA LEU A 66 7.61 -12.71 2.28
C LEU A 66 8.86 -12.46 3.11
N GLU A 67 9.30 -11.20 3.18
CA GLU A 67 10.57 -10.83 3.82
C GLU A 67 10.45 -10.72 5.34
N ARG A 68 9.31 -10.20 5.83
CA ARG A 68 8.99 -10.02 7.25
C ARG A 68 7.57 -10.53 7.55
N PRO A 69 7.28 -11.83 7.34
CA PRO A 69 5.92 -12.39 7.44
C PRO A 69 5.28 -12.12 8.80
N GLN A 70 6.04 -12.21 9.89
CA GLN A 70 5.55 -11.96 11.26
C GLN A 70 5.10 -10.52 11.46
N MET A 71 5.88 -9.55 10.95
CA MET A 71 5.54 -8.13 11.05
C MET A 71 4.32 -7.80 10.17
N TRP A 72 4.25 -8.40 8.99
CA TRP A 72 3.10 -8.25 8.10
C TRP A 72 1.81 -8.79 8.73
N VAL A 73 1.82 -10.02 9.25
CA VAL A 73 0.67 -10.63 9.93
C VAL A 73 0.23 -9.78 11.10
N LYS A 74 1.17 -9.35 11.96
CA LYS A 74 0.87 -8.51 13.11
C LYS A 74 0.18 -7.20 12.70
N ALA A 75 0.70 -6.50 11.68
CA ALA A 75 0.10 -5.26 11.19
C ALA A 75 -1.33 -5.47 10.67
N VAL A 76 -1.57 -6.58 9.95
CA VAL A 76 -2.91 -6.93 9.47
C VAL A 76 -3.84 -7.30 10.62
N ASP A 77 -3.39 -8.13 11.57
CA ASP A 77 -4.16 -8.56 12.73
C ASP A 77 -4.58 -7.38 13.63
N GLU A 78 -3.67 -6.44 13.89
CA GLU A 78 -3.95 -5.22 14.66
C GLU A 78 -4.98 -4.34 13.95
N PHE A 79 -4.86 -4.20 12.62
CA PHE A 79 -5.80 -3.40 11.83
C PHE A 79 -7.21 -4.00 11.79
N ILE A 80 -7.35 -5.32 11.61
CA ILE A 80 -8.67 -5.96 11.57
C ILE A 80 -9.31 -6.12 12.96
N SER A 81 -8.51 -6.25 14.02
CA SER A 81 -9.00 -6.45 15.38
C SER A 81 -9.40 -5.16 16.09
N SER A 82 -8.86 -4.02 15.64
CA SER A 82 -9.25 -2.69 16.14
C SER A 82 -10.58 -2.25 15.53
N THR A 83 -11.70 -2.84 15.93
CA THR A 83 -13.06 -2.37 15.54
C THR A 83 -13.51 -1.19 16.40
#